data_AF-A0A959YYU0-F1
#
_entry.id   AF-A0A959YYU0-F1
#
_cell.length_a   1.000
_cell.length_b   1.000
_cell.length_c   1.000
_cell.angle_alpha   90.00
_cell.angle_beta   90.00
_cell.angle_gamma   90.00
#
_symmetry.space_group_name_H-M   'P 1'
#
loop_
_entity.id
_entity.type
_entity.pdbx_description
1 polymer ?
#
loop_
_entity_poly.entity_id
_entity_poly.type
_entity_poly.pdbx_seq_one_letter_code
_entity_poly.pdbx_strand_id
1 'polypeptide(L)'
;MHIDTYTPDHAADDAQRDAVASFLFKHLDQFGDPKEHIRRAIDYALDPGRGGFVIAGRNDEGIIGAVVVNDTGMGGYIPEHILVYIA
;
A
#
# COMPACT_ATOMS: atom_id res chain seq x y z
N MET A 1 -15.91 9.55 7.08
CA MET A 1 -14.96 8.49 6.69
C MET A 1 -15.09 8.27 5.20
N HIS A 2 -13.98 8.31 4.47
CA HIS A 2 -13.91 7.99 3.04
C HIS A 2 -12.81 6.95 2.80
N ILE A 3 -12.90 6.23 1.69
CA ILE A 3 -11.93 5.22 1.27
C ILE A 3 -11.33 5.67 -0.04
N ASP A 4 -10.01 5.82 -0.06
CA ASP A 4 -9.24 6.00 -1.29
C ASP A 4 -8.73 4.64 -1.75
N THR A 5 -8.85 4.36 -3.05
CA THR A 5 -8.25 3.19 -3.69
C THR A 5 -7.30 3.68 -4.77
N TYR A 6 -6.04 3.31 -4.63
CA TYR A 6 -4.99 3.62 -5.59
C TYR A 6 -4.61 2.34 -6.34
N THR A 7 -4.57 2.43 -7.65
CA THR A 7 -4.18 1.36 -8.56
C THR A 7 -3.19 1.91 -9.59
N PRO A 8 -2.54 1.08 -10.42
CA PRO A 8 -1.68 1.60 -11.48
C PRO A 8 -2.39 2.56 -12.45
N ASP A 9 -3.67 2.32 -12.74
CA ASP A 9 -4.49 3.16 -13.63
C ASP A 9 -5.04 4.42 -12.94
N HIS A 10 -5.08 4.42 -11.60
CA HIS A 10 -5.51 5.53 -10.76
C HIS A 10 -4.52 5.74 -9.63
N ALA A 11 -3.33 6.21 -10.01
CA ALA A 11 -2.19 6.21 -9.11
C ALA A 11 -2.26 7.36 -8.10
N ALA A 12 -1.87 7.04 -6.85
CA ALA A 12 -1.55 8.05 -5.85
C ALA A 12 -0.38 8.92 -6.32
N ASP A 13 -0.42 10.21 -5.99
CA ASP A 13 0.72 11.11 -6.09
C ASP A 13 1.79 10.79 -5.02
N ASP A 14 2.96 11.42 -5.13
CA ASP A 14 4.09 11.13 -4.24
C ASP A 14 3.78 11.42 -2.77
N ALA A 15 3.00 12.46 -2.50
CA ALA A 15 2.61 12.87 -1.15
C ALA A 15 1.61 11.88 -0.54
N GLN A 16 0.64 11.40 -1.32
CA GLN A 16 -0.30 10.37 -0.90
C GLN A 16 0.42 9.06 -0.58
N ARG A 17 1.38 8.64 -1.43
CA ARG A 17 2.20 7.45 -1.18
C ARG A 17 3.05 7.60 0.09
N ASP A 18 3.67 8.76 0.31
CA ASP A 18 4.48 9.00 1.51
C ASP A 18 3.63 9.07 2.78
N ALA A 19 2.41 9.59 2.68
CA ALA A 19 1.44 9.59 3.77
C ALA A 19 1.05 8.16 4.18
N VAL A 20 0.76 7.29 3.20
CA VAL A 20 0.48 5.86 3.47
C VAL A 20 1.69 5.16 4.07
N ALA A 21 2.89 5.37 3.51
CA ALA A 21 4.12 4.78 4.05
C ALA A 21 4.41 5.22 5.49
N SER A 22 4.20 6.51 5.80
CA SER A 22 4.39 7.06 7.14
C SER A 22 3.38 6.51 8.14
N PHE A 23 2.11 6.37 7.73
CA PHE A 23 1.07 5.75 8.55
C PHE A 23 1.45 4.31 8.89
N LEU A 24 1.74 3.48 7.88
CA LEU A 24 2.11 2.08 8.08
C LEU A 24 3.38 1.95 8.94
N PHE A 25 4.41 2.76 8.70
CA PHE A 25 5.63 2.75 9.51
C PHE A 25 5.35 3.03 11.00
N LYS A 26 4.46 3.99 11.29
CA LYS A 26 4.07 4.33 12.66
C LYS A 26 3.24 3.23 13.32
N HIS A 27 2.34 2.60 12.58
CA HIS A 27 1.32 1.70 13.14
C HIS A 27 1.70 0.21 13.12
N LEU A 28 2.64 -0.20 12.27
CA LEU A 28 3.22 -1.55 12.29
C LEU A 28 4.23 -1.73 13.44
N ASP A 29 4.83 -0.63 13.91
CA ASP A 29 5.77 -0.60 15.04
C ASP A 29 6.85 -1.70 14.92
N GLN A 30 7.00 -2.57 15.92
CA GLN A 30 8.01 -3.64 15.93
C GLN A 30 7.82 -4.72 14.85
N PHE A 31 6.64 -4.81 14.23
CA PHE A 31 6.34 -5.78 13.17
C PHE A 31 6.47 -5.18 11.76
N GLY A 32 6.77 -3.88 11.69
CA GLY A 32 6.94 -3.16 10.44
C GLY A 32 8.33 -3.27 9.86
N ASP A 33 8.41 -3.10 8.55
CA ASP A 33 9.67 -2.88 7.86
C ASP A 33 10.10 -1.39 7.96
N PRO A 34 11.38 -1.07 7.66
CA PRO A 34 11.79 0.31 7.46
C PRO A 34 10.87 1.04 6.46
N LYS A 35 10.63 2.34 6.69
CA LYS A 35 9.74 3.15 5.83
C LYS A 35 10.07 3.04 4.34
N GLU A 36 11.35 2.92 3.99
CA GLU A 36 11.80 2.74 2.60
C GLU A 36 11.37 1.41 1.96
N HIS A 37 11.19 0.34 2.73
CA HIS A 37 10.70 -0.96 2.25
C HIS A 37 9.19 -0.91 2.05
N ILE A 38 8.48 -0.30 3.01
CA ILE A 38 7.05 -0.01 2.89
C ILE A 38 6.79 0.81 1.63
N ARG A 39 7.60 1.86 1.42
CA ARG A 39 7.51 2.70 0.23
C ARG A 39 7.74 1.92 -1.06
N ARG A 40 8.74 1.05 -1.09
CA ARG A 40 9.00 0.16 -2.23
C ARG A 40 7.82 -0.77 -2.53
N ALA A 41 7.12 -1.28 -1.53
CA ALA A 41 5.92 -2.10 -1.74
C ALA A 41 4.76 -1.28 -2.32
N ILE A 42 4.53 -0.06 -1.82
CA ILE A 42 3.54 0.87 -2.37
C ILE A 42 3.85 1.21 -3.83
N ASP A 43 5.11 1.54 -4.13
CA ASP A 43 5.53 1.86 -5.50
C ASP A 43 5.41 0.63 -6.43
N TYR A 44 5.66 -0.59 -5.91
CA TYR A 44 5.43 -1.84 -6.63
C TYR A 44 3.94 -2.00 -6.98
N ALA A 45 3.04 -1.84 -6.00
CA ALA A 45 1.60 -2.02 -6.18
C ALA A 45 1.00 -1.07 -7.22
N LEU A 46 1.58 0.12 -7.36
CA LEU A 46 1.13 1.19 -8.25
C LEU A 46 1.92 1.27 -9.56
N ASP A 47 2.85 0.34 -9.79
CA ASP A 47 3.61 0.25 -11.04
C ASP A 47 2.76 -0.45 -12.12
N PRO A 48 2.55 0.16 -13.31
CA PRO A 48 1.73 -0.42 -14.39
C PRO A 48 2.23 -1.76 -14.95
N GLY A 49 3.53 -2.08 -14.79
CA GLY A 49 4.12 -3.32 -15.25
C GLY A 49 4.12 -4.43 -14.21
N ARG A 50 3.72 -4.14 -12.96
CA ARG A 50 3.69 -5.09 -11.84
C ARG A 50 2.28 -5.31 -11.33
N GLY A 51 1.64 -4.23 -10.88
CA GLY A 51 0.27 -4.26 -10.39
C GLY A 51 0.11 -4.57 -8.90
N GLY A 52 -1.14 -4.51 -8.47
CA GLY A 52 -1.54 -4.48 -7.07
C GLY A 52 -2.48 -3.31 -6.81
N PHE A 53 -2.67 -2.99 -5.53
CA PHE A 53 -3.45 -1.84 -5.12
C PHE A 53 -3.12 -1.42 -3.68
N VAL A 54 -3.43 -0.16 -3.39
CA VAL A 54 -3.34 0.42 -2.05
C VAL A 54 -4.71 0.96 -1.68
N ILE A 55 -5.21 0.61 -0.50
CA ILE A 55 -6.45 1.16 0.05
C ILE A 55 -6.10 1.97 1.29
N ALA A 56 -6.59 3.21 1.37
CA ALA A 56 -6.43 4.07 2.53
C ALA A 56 -7.80 4.53 3.04
N GLY A 57 -8.12 4.18 4.29
CA GLY A 57 -9.26 4.74 5.00
C GLY A 57 -8.89 6.08 5.61
N ARG A 58 -9.71 7.11 5.41
CA ARG A 58 -9.46 8.46 5.90
C ARG A 58 -10.67 9.08 6.60
N ASN A 59 -10.40 9.93 7.58
CA ASN A 59 -11.36 10.87 8.18
C ASN A 59 -10.79 12.29 8.15
N ASP A 60 -11.43 13.22 8.84
CA ASP A 60 -11.00 14.63 8.89
C ASP A 60 -9.64 14.82 9.59
N GLU A 61 -9.18 13.83 10.35
CA GLU A 61 -7.92 13.83 11.09
C GLU A 61 -6.76 13.16 10.32
N GLY A 62 -7.05 12.49 9.20
CA GLY A 62 -6.05 11.87 8.32
C GLY A 62 -6.34 10.39 8.00
N ILE A 63 -5.27 9.63 7.75
CA ILE A 63 -5.35 8.19 7.49
C ILE A 63 -5.63 7.47 8.82
N ILE A 64 -6.65 6.61 8.82
CA ILE A 64 -7.08 5.79 9.96
C ILE A 64 -6.89 4.29 9.72
N GLY A 65 -6.49 3.90 8.51
CA GLY A 65 -6.14 2.53 8.16
C GLY A 65 -5.58 2.46 6.74
N ALA A 66 -4.68 1.52 6.49
CA ALA A 66 -4.11 1.31 5.16
C ALA A 66 -3.83 -0.16 4.88
N VAL A 67 -4.00 -0.54 3.61
CA VAL A 67 -3.73 -1.89 3.09
C VAL A 67 -2.88 -1.76 1.83
N VAL A 68 -1.83 -2.59 1.72
CA VAL A 68 -0.99 -2.69 0.52
C VAL A 68 -1.00 -4.14 0.03
N VAL A 69 -1.46 -4.34 -1.20
CA VAL A 69 -1.48 -5.64 -1.87
C VAL A 69 -0.66 -5.56 -3.14
N ASN A 70 0.28 -6.47 -3.31
CA ASN A 70 1.08 -6.59 -4.53
C ASN A 70 0.55 -7.76 -5.37
N ASP A 71 0.50 -7.55 -6.69
CA ASP A 71 0.38 -8.66 -7.64
C ASP A 71 1.74 -9.35 -7.77
N THR A 72 1.78 -10.65 -7.59
CA THR A 72 3.03 -11.40 -7.65
C THR A 72 3.36 -11.89 -9.06
N GLY A 73 2.38 -11.91 -9.97
CA GLY A 73 2.48 -12.52 -11.29
C GLY A 73 2.70 -14.04 -11.27
N MET A 74 2.53 -14.70 -10.12
CA MET A 74 2.83 -16.13 -9.94
C MET A 74 1.59 -17.01 -9.75
N GLY A 75 0.45 -16.55 -10.27
CA GLY A 75 -0.80 -17.30 -10.27
C GLY A 75 -0.61 -18.74 -10.79
N GLY A 76 -1.17 -19.70 -10.06
CA GLY A 76 -1.03 -21.14 -10.36
C GLY A 76 0.19 -21.82 -9.73
N TYR A 77 1.06 -21.09 -9.02
CA TYR A 77 2.15 -21.68 -8.22
C TYR A 77 2.18 -21.14 -6.78
N ILE A 78 2.20 -19.82 -6.61
CA ILE A 78 1.99 -19.16 -5.31
C ILE A 78 0.81 -18.17 -5.42
N PRO A 79 0.34 -17.56 -4.32
CA PRO A 79 -0.78 -16.62 -4.40
C PRO A 79 -0.50 -15.49 -5.39
N GLU A 80 -1.44 -15.29 -6.32
CA GLU A 80 -1.40 -14.22 -7.33
C GLU A 80 -1.37 -12.83 -6.68
N HIS A 81 -1.97 -12.69 -5.50
CA HIS A 81 -1.91 -11.47 -4.71
C HIS A 81 -1.37 -11.76 -3.31
N ILE A 82 -0.47 -10.89 -2.84
CA ILE A 82 0.07 -10.95 -1.48
C ILE A 82 -0.29 -9.68 -0.72
N LEU A 83 -0.90 -9.86 0.46
CA LEU A 83 -1.09 -8.78 1.42
C LEU A 83 0.25 -8.48 2.08
N VAL A 84 0.86 -7.36 1.70
CA VAL A 84 2.19 -6.98 2.22
C VAL A 84 2.06 -6.29 3.56
N TYR A 85 1.16 -5.31 3.66
CA TYR A 85 0.96 -4.52 4.87
C TYR A 85 -0.51 -4.24 5.15
N ILE A 86 -0.85 -4.22 6.44
CA ILE A 86 -2.14 -3.78 6.97
C ILE A 86 -1.93 -3.16 8.35
N ALA A 87 -2.48 -1.96 8.56
CA ALA A 87 -2.52 -1.29 9.86
C ALA A 87 -3.69 -0.31 9.94
#